data_AF-A0A484ZJS7-F1
#
_entry.id   AF-A0A484ZJS7-F1
#
_cell.length_a   1.000
_cell.length_b   1.000
_cell.length_c   1.000
_cell.angle_alpha   90.00
_cell.angle_beta   90.00
_cell.angle_gamma   90.00
#
_symmetry.space_group_name_H-M   'P 1'
#
loop_
_entity.id
_entity.type
_entity.pdbx_description
1 polymer ?
#
loop_
_entity_poly.entity_id
_entity_poly.type
_entity_poly.pdbx_seq_one_letter_code
_entity_poly.pdbx_strand_id
1 'polypeptide(L)'
;MRPDRDYLQFDCALSYGLVEYLRTLDVLAQFGWSPKRCIPHGGHQMSLNIAAGLGLGGNESYPDLFQPYGGFPDSVSVQNGHIVMPELPGIGFEGKSDLIKVMRELAE
;
A
#
# COMPACT_ATOMS: atom_id res chain seq x y z
N MET A 1 -23.08 3.50 3.31
CA MET A 1 -21.94 3.13 4.16
C MET A 1 -21.88 4.07 5.36
N ARG A 2 -21.22 3.65 6.43
CA ARG A 2 -21.22 4.28 7.76
C ARG A 2 -19.79 4.72 8.08
N PRO A 3 -19.50 6.03 8.12
CA PRO A 3 -18.13 6.55 8.19
C PRO A 3 -17.39 6.22 9.49
N ASP A 4 -18.13 5.88 10.55
CA ASP A 4 -17.57 5.55 11.85
C ASP A 4 -17.01 4.12 11.93
N ARG A 5 -17.39 3.22 11.02
CA ARG A 5 -17.08 1.78 11.15
C ARG A 5 -16.87 0.98 9.87
N ASP A 6 -17.33 1.45 8.73
CA ASP A 6 -17.11 0.75 7.46
C ASP A 6 -15.73 1.12 6.86
N TYR A 7 -15.18 0.25 6.02
CA TYR A 7 -13.88 0.42 5.37
C TYR A 7 -14.02 0.56 3.85
N LEU A 8 -13.11 1.32 3.25
CA LEU A 8 -13.04 1.60 1.83
C LEU A 8 -11.76 0.99 1.26
N GLN A 9 -11.88 0.21 0.20
CA GLN A 9 -10.78 -0.64 -0.31
C GLN A 9 -10.27 -0.23 -1.69
N PHE A 10 -10.36 1.07 -2.01
CA PHE A 10 -9.84 1.57 -3.29
C PHE A 10 -8.36 1.23 -3.45
N ASP A 11 -8.00 0.72 -4.61
CA ASP A 11 -6.65 0.29 -4.96
C ASP A 11 -6.07 1.29 -5.97
N CYS A 12 -4.98 1.98 -5.59
CA CYS A 12 -4.36 2.96 -6.48
C CYS A 12 -3.79 2.32 -7.75
N ALA A 13 -3.25 1.09 -7.68
CA ALA A 13 -2.65 0.42 -8.82
C ALA A 13 -3.69 0.06 -9.89
N LEU A 14 -4.96 -0.11 -9.48
CA LEU A 14 -6.09 -0.41 -10.36
C LEU A 14 -6.98 0.81 -10.66
N SER A 15 -6.68 1.97 -10.06
CA SER A 15 -7.51 3.17 -10.14
C SER A 15 -6.70 4.40 -10.55
N TYR A 16 -5.95 4.30 -11.65
CA TYR A 16 -5.17 5.40 -12.25
C TYR A 16 -4.05 5.99 -11.36
N GLY A 17 -3.55 5.23 -10.39
CA GLY A 17 -2.37 5.57 -9.60
C GLY A 17 -2.62 6.55 -8.46
N LEU A 18 -1.53 6.96 -7.80
CA LEU A 18 -1.57 7.87 -6.66
C LEU A 18 -2.23 9.21 -6.97
N VAL A 19 -2.05 9.74 -8.18
CA VAL A 19 -2.64 11.04 -8.56
C VAL A 19 -4.16 11.01 -8.48
N GLU A 20 -4.78 9.94 -8.96
CA GLU A 20 -6.23 9.77 -8.85
C GLU A 20 -6.64 9.34 -7.43
N TYR A 21 -5.79 8.62 -6.71
CA TYR A 21 -6.02 8.29 -5.32
C TYR A 21 -6.12 9.56 -4.44
N LEU A 22 -5.29 10.58 -4.69
CA LEU A 22 -5.38 11.88 -4.03
C LEU A 22 -6.75 12.54 -4.27
N ARG A 23 -7.25 12.51 -5.51
CA ARG A 23 -8.59 13.01 -5.83
C ARG A 23 -9.70 12.20 -5.16
N THR A 24 -9.50 10.89 -5.02
CA THR A 24 -10.41 10.03 -4.25
C THR A 24 -10.45 10.45 -2.79
N LEU A 25 -9.30 10.74 -2.17
CA LEU A 25 -9.24 11.27 -0.80
C LEU A 25 -9.91 12.65 -0.67
N ASP A 26 -9.78 13.52 -1.68
CA ASP A 26 -10.51 14.80 -1.72
C ASP A 26 -12.02 14.58 -1.72
N VAL A 27 -12.52 13.61 -2.49
CA VAL A 27 -13.94 13.21 -2.47
C VAL A 27 -14.33 12.70 -1.07
N LEU A 28 -13.51 11.87 -0.42
CA LEU A 28 -13.80 11.39 0.94
C LEU A 28 -13.94 12.55 1.93
N ALA A 29 -13.05 13.54 1.87
CA ALA A 29 -13.11 14.71 2.72
C ALA A 29 -14.41 15.51 2.53
N GLN A 30 -14.88 15.67 1.29
CA GLN A 30 -16.16 16.35 0.98
C GLN A 30 -17.37 15.67 1.63
N PHE A 31 -17.31 14.34 1.81
CA PHE A 31 -18.39 13.55 2.43
C PHE A 31 -18.13 13.24 3.92
N GLY A 32 -17.17 13.91 4.56
CA GLY A 32 -16.89 13.75 5.99
C GLY A 32 -16.22 12.42 6.37
N TRP A 33 -15.57 11.74 5.42
CA TRP A 33 -14.83 10.51 5.66
C TRP A 33 -13.37 10.80 6.02
N SER A 34 -12.85 10.06 7.01
CA SER A 34 -11.43 10.09 7.35
C SER A 34 -10.63 9.15 6.43
N PRO A 35 -9.42 9.53 5.97
CA PRO A 35 -8.50 8.61 5.28
C PRO A 35 -8.20 7.34 6.09
N LYS A 36 -8.34 7.36 7.43
CA LYS A 36 -8.22 6.19 8.31
C LYS A 36 -9.27 5.10 8.06
N ARG A 37 -10.27 5.34 7.21
CA ARG A 37 -11.23 4.32 6.75
C ARG A 37 -10.78 3.63 5.47
N CYS A 38 -9.68 4.04 4.86
CA CYS A 38 -9.10 3.36 3.72
C CYS A 38 -8.15 2.24 4.17
N ILE A 39 -8.41 1.03 3.69
CA ILE A 39 -7.47 -0.10 3.73
C ILE A 39 -7.40 -0.61 2.28
N PRO A 40 -6.45 -0.11 1.47
CA PRO A 40 -6.36 -0.47 0.06
C PRO A 40 -6.28 -1.98 -0.15
N HIS A 41 -6.99 -2.46 -1.18
CA HIS A 41 -6.74 -3.76 -1.76
C HIS A 41 -5.35 -3.80 -2.41
N GLY A 42 -4.82 -5.01 -2.62
CA GLY A 42 -3.76 -5.26 -3.60
C GLY A 42 -2.43 -5.74 -3.01
N GLY A 43 -2.22 -5.61 -1.70
CA GLY A 43 -1.10 -6.28 -1.02
C GLY A 43 0.31 -5.80 -1.41
N HIS A 44 0.43 -4.59 -1.99
CA HIS A 44 1.67 -4.12 -2.61
C HIS A 44 2.33 -2.93 -1.89
N GLN A 45 3.65 -2.79 -2.07
CA GLN A 45 4.48 -1.78 -1.37
C GLN A 45 4.09 -0.34 -1.68
N MET A 46 3.48 -0.06 -2.84
CA MET A 46 2.94 1.28 -3.13
C MET A 46 1.86 1.68 -2.10
N SER A 47 0.91 0.80 -1.77
CA SER A 47 -0.14 1.10 -0.80
C SER A 47 0.40 1.20 0.63
N LEU A 48 1.48 0.48 0.97
CA LEU A 48 2.19 0.67 2.24
C LEU A 48 2.75 2.09 2.37
N ASN A 49 3.38 2.61 1.31
CA ASN A 49 3.88 3.99 1.28
C ASN A 49 2.75 5.02 1.39
N ILE A 50 1.65 4.83 0.65
CA ILE A 50 0.47 5.72 0.74
C ILE A 50 -0.13 5.68 2.15
N ALA A 51 -0.25 4.49 2.75
CA ALA A 51 -0.77 4.34 4.10
C ALA A 51 0.07 5.09 5.14
N ALA A 52 1.39 4.91 5.11
CA ALA A 52 2.30 5.60 6.02
C ALA A 52 2.36 7.12 5.77
N GLY A 53 2.38 7.55 4.50
CA GLY A 53 2.54 8.96 4.13
C GLY A 53 1.27 9.80 4.24
N LEU A 54 0.09 9.23 3.97
CA LEU A 54 -1.19 9.95 3.96
C LEU A 54 -2.11 9.58 5.14
N GLY A 55 -1.66 8.71 6.04
CA GLY A 55 -2.41 8.33 7.25
C GLY A 55 -3.66 7.50 6.97
N LEU A 56 -3.53 6.49 6.10
CA LEU A 56 -4.62 5.53 5.86
C LEU A 56 -4.81 4.58 7.05
N GLY A 57 -5.85 3.74 7.00
CA GLY A 57 -6.18 2.79 8.06
C GLY A 57 -5.31 1.54 8.09
N GLY A 58 -4.62 1.22 6.99
CA GLY A 58 -3.77 0.02 6.87
C GLY A 58 -3.58 -0.36 5.40
N ASN A 59 -3.14 -1.59 5.17
CA ASN A 59 -3.01 -2.19 3.85
C ASN A 59 -3.31 -3.70 3.93
N GLU A 60 -3.86 -4.27 2.87
CA GLU A 60 -3.95 -5.72 2.73
C GLU A 60 -2.56 -6.35 2.57
N SER A 61 -2.45 -7.67 2.77
CA SER A 61 -1.25 -8.45 2.46
C SER A 61 -1.61 -9.87 2.08
N TYR A 62 -0.89 -10.45 1.13
CA TYR A 62 -1.04 -11.85 0.70
C TYR A 62 0.26 -12.60 0.96
N PRO A 63 0.42 -13.28 2.12
CA PRO A 63 1.69 -13.89 2.49
C PRO A 63 2.22 -14.90 1.46
N ASP A 64 1.33 -15.74 0.92
CA ASP A 64 1.72 -16.89 0.09
C ASP A 64 1.23 -16.80 -1.36
N LEU A 65 0.60 -15.69 -1.77
CA LEU A 65 0.05 -15.54 -3.12
C LEU A 65 0.76 -14.44 -3.89
N PHE A 66 0.81 -14.63 -5.22
CA PHE A 66 1.30 -13.65 -6.21
C PHE A 66 2.78 -13.25 -6.08
N GLN A 67 3.57 -14.00 -5.30
CA GLN A 67 5.01 -13.82 -5.20
C GLN A 67 5.68 -13.87 -6.59
N PRO A 68 6.70 -13.03 -6.86
CA PRO A 68 7.35 -12.13 -5.89
C PRO A 68 6.69 -10.75 -5.74
N TYR A 69 5.52 -10.51 -6.38
CA TYR A 69 4.86 -9.21 -6.40
C TYR A 69 4.02 -8.98 -5.13
N GLY A 70 4.34 -7.91 -4.41
CA GLY A 70 3.71 -7.57 -3.13
C GLY A 70 4.60 -7.91 -1.95
N GLY A 71 4.01 -8.03 -0.76
CA GLY A 71 4.75 -8.28 0.47
C GLY A 71 5.56 -7.07 0.95
N PHE A 72 6.69 -7.33 1.62
CA PHE A 72 7.50 -6.33 2.32
C PHE A 72 8.98 -6.50 1.94
N PRO A 73 9.84 -5.49 2.20
CA PRO A 73 11.30 -5.67 2.17
C PRO A 73 11.76 -6.81 3.08
N ASP A 74 12.84 -7.49 2.72
CA ASP A 74 13.34 -8.72 3.36
C ASP A 74 13.68 -8.52 4.86
N SER A 75 14.00 -7.28 5.27
CA SER A 75 14.30 -6.92 6.65
C SER A 75 13.05 -6.70 7.52
N VAL A 76 11.86 -6.73 6.94
CA VAL A 76 10.61 -6.35 7.61
C VAL A 76 9.81 -7.60 8.00
N SER A 77 9.43 -7.66 9.28
CA SER A 77 8.54 -8.69 9.82
C SER A 77 7.22 -8.08 10.27
N VAL A 78 6.11 -8.82 10.12
CA VAL A 78 4.84 -8.46 10.76
C VAL A 78 4.90 -8.75 12.25
N GLN A 79 4.66 -7.73 13.08
CA GLN A 79 4.60 -7.85 14.54
C GLN A 79 3.27 -7.29 15.04
N ASN A 80 2.49 -8.12 15.73
CA ASN A 80 1.17 -7.75 16.26
C ASN A 80 0.25 -7.10 15.21
N GLY A 81 0.24 -7.63 13.97
CA GLY A 81 -0.56 -7.12 12.86
C GLY A 81 -0.04 -5.84 12.19
N HIS A 82 1.17 -5.39 12.53
CA HIS A 82 1.77 -4.17 11.99
C HIS A 82 3.16 -4.44 11.39
N ILE A 83 3.57 -3.58 10.47
CA ILE A 83 4.95 -3.48 9.98
C ILE A 83 5.47 -2.07 10.24
N VAL A 84 6.79 -1.92 10.26
CA VAL A 84 7.45 -0.61 10.26
C VAL A 84 8.08 -0.42 8.88
N MET A 85 7.74 0.69 8.21
CA MET A 85 8.35 1.04 6.94
C MET A 85 9.85 1.31 7.16
N PRO A 86 10.75 0.62 6.46
CA PRO A 86 12.18 0.93 6.53
C PRO A 86 12.48 2.18 5.71
N GLU A 87 13.56 2.87 6.08
CA GLU A 87 14.05 4.05 5.35
C GLU A 87 14.80 3.61 4.08
N LEU A 88 14.05 3.24 3.05
CA LEU A 88 14.55 2.89 1.72
C LEU A 88 14.14 3.96 0.69
N PRO A 89 15.01 4.30 -0.27
CA PRO A 89 14.65 5.22 -1.34
C PRO A 89 13.47 4.72 -2.20
N GLY A 90 12.64 5.66 -2.69
CA GLY A 90 11.53 5.34 -3.57
C GLY A 90 10.45 4.50 -2.89
N ILE A 91 9.91 3.50 -3.59
CA ILE A 91 8.92 2.57 -3.04
C ILE A 91 9.60 1.52 -2.12
N GLY A 92 10.91 1.33 -2.24
CA GLY A 92 11.68 0.33 -1.49
C GLY A 92 11.64 -1.07 -2.11
N PHE A 93 11.42 -1.19 -3.42
CA PHE A 93 11.44 -2.48 -4.12
C PHE A 93 12.80 -3.19 -4.02
N GLU A 94 13.89 -2.42 -4.03
CA GLU A 94 15.27 -2.90 -3.89
C GLU A 94 15.52 -3.64 -2.58
N GLY A 95 14.70 -3.39 -1.55
CA GLY A 95 14.76 -4.10 -0.28
C GLY A 95 14.15 -5.49 -0.29
N LYS A 96 13.46 -5.91 -1.37
CA LYS A 96 12.86 -7.23 -1.53
C LYS A 96 13.59 -7.99 -2.64
N SER A 97 14.49 -8.89 -2.27
CA SER A 97 15.51 -9.44 -3.18
C SER A 97 14.95 -10.25 -4.35
N ASP A 98 13.88 -11.03 -4.11
CA ASP A 98 13.21 -11.81 -5.15
C ASP A 98 12.43 -10.93 -6.15
N LEU A 99 11.85 -9.82 -5.69
CA LEU A 99 11.15 -8.85 -6.54
C LEU A 99 12.11 -8.00 -7.37
N ILE A 100 13.13 -7.40 -6.75
CA ILE A 100 14.07 -6.53 -7.46
C ILE A 100 14.82 -7.28 -8.55
N LYS A 101 15.10 -8.58 -8.34
CA LYS A 101 15.70 -9.43 -9.37
C LYS A 101 14.88 -9.41 -10.67
N VAL A 102 13.57 -9.65 -10.58
CA VAL A 102 12.68 -9.67 -11.76
C VAL A 102 12.53 -8.28 -12.37
N MET A 103 12.53 -7.21 -11.56
CA MET A 103 12.46 -5.84 -12.07
C MET A 103 13.72 -5.44 -12.86
N ARG A 104 14.90 -5.87 -12.41
CA ARG A 104 16.17 -5.60 -13.11
C ARG A 104 16.25 -6.34 -14.44
N GLU A 105 15.76 -7.58 -14.52
CA GLU A 105 15.67 -8.33 -15.78
C GLU A 105 14.89 -7.59 -16.89
N LEU A 106 14.02 -6.64 -16.53
CA LEU A 106 13.26 -5.85 -17.49
C LEU A 106 14.06 -4.69 -18.11
N ALA A 107 14.95 -4.04 -17.34
CA ALA A 107 15.47 -2.71 -17.72
C ALA A 107 16.87 -2.36 -17.18
N GLU A 108 17.61 -3.30 -16.58
CA GLU A 108 19.04 -3.17 -16.25
C GLU A 108 19.88 -4.13 -17.11
#